data_AF-A0A9X2VLB2-F1
#
_entry.id   AF-A0A9X2VLB2-F1
#
_cell.length_a   1.000
_cell.length_b   1.000
_cell.length_c   1.000
_cell.angle_alpha   90.00
_cell.angle_beta   90.00
_cell.angle_gamma   90.00
#
_symmetry.space_group_name_H-M   'P 1'
#
loop_
_entity.id
_entity.type
_entity.pdbx_description
1 polymer ?
#
loop_
_entity_poly.entity_id
_entity_poly.type
_entity_poly.pdbx_seq_one_letter_code
_entity_poly.pdbx_strand_id
1 'polypeptide(L)'
;MNEPVTEQQALHLYPELGVLLAVRQAGWIFRELRQDGETVGIAGSFSRRQYSDAIFIFDRHNVAAARVLDDSYGGGCVWSRESADLEEVVTDLLGLPEPGLRGAPTLIKHSSPLWTP
;
A
#
# COMPACT_ATOMS: atom_id res chain seq x y z
N MET A 1 22.78 -19.95 9.29
CA MET A 1 22.26 -18.91 8.37
C MET A 1 21.37 -19.62 7.37
N ASN A 2 20.07 -19.30 7.33
CA ASN A 2 19.19 -19.85 6.30
C ASN A 2 19.59 -19.25 4.96
N GLU A 3 19.68 -20.08 3.91
CA GLU A 3 19.87 -19.59 2.56
C GLU A 3 18.68 -18.69 2.17
N PRO A 4 18.92 -17.56 1.49
CA PRO A 4 17.83 -16.73 1.01
C PRO A 4 16.99 -17.52 0.00
N VAL A 5 15.68 -17.55 0.24
CA VAL A 5 14.71 -18.18 -0.67
C VAL A 5 14.72 -17.43 -1.99
N THR A 6 14.80 -18.15 -3.11
CA THR A 6 14.71 -17.53 -4.45
C THR A 6 13.29 -17.03 -4.72
N GLU A 7 13.13 -16.06 -5.61
CA GLU A 7 11.82 -15.54 -6.00
C GLU A 7 10.87 -16.65 -6.47
N GLN A 8 11.35 -17.59 -7.28
CA GLN A 8 10.55 -18.72 -7.76
C GLN A 8 10.11 -19.65 -6.62
N GLN A 9 10.97 -19.90 -5.63
CA GLN A 9 10.60 -20.69 -4.45
C GLN A 9 9.60 -19.93 -3.56
N ALA A 10 9.78 -18.63 -3.39
CA ALA A 10 8.85 -17.79 -2.64
C ALA A 10 7.46 -17.79 -3.28
N LEU A 11 7.35 -17.64 -4.61
CA LEU A 11 6.06 -17.72 -5.32
C LEU A 11 5.45 -19.13 -5.29
N HIS A 12 6.26 -20.18 -5.26
CA HIS A 12 5.74 -21.54 -5.14
C HIS A 12 5.10 -21.78 -3.77
N LEU A 13 5.71 -21.24 -2.70
CA LEU A 13 5.22 -21.37 -1.33
C LEU A 13 4.11 -20.38 -1.00
N TYR A 14 4.17 -19.18 -1.58
CA TYR A 14 3.28 -18.05 -1.35
C TYR A 14 2.87 -17.40 -2.68
N PRO A 15 1.96 -18.04 -3.44
CA PRO A 15 1.52 -17.54 -4.74
C PRO A 15 0.97 -16.10 -4.70
N GLU A 16 0.37 -15.71 -3.59
CA GLU A 16 -0.17 -14.36 -3.36
C GLU A 16 0.90 -13.27 -3.46
N LEU A 17 2.19 -13.60 -3.27
CA LEU A 17 3.28 -12.64 -3.44
C LEU A 17 3.50 -12.25 -4.91
N GLY A 18 2.88 -12.95 -5.87
CA GLY A 18 2.94 -12.62 -7.28
C GLY A 18 2.50 -11.18 -7.58
N VAL A 19 1.51 -10.66 -6.84
CA VAL A 19 1.05 -9.27 -7.03
C VAL A 19 2.14 -8.25 -6.66
N LEU A 20 3.03 -8.56 -5.71
CA LEU A 20 4.11 -7.67 -5.32
C LEU A 20 5.20 -7.56 -6.39
N LEU A 21 5.36 -8.57 -7.23
CA LEU A 21 6.27 -8.50 -8.38
C LEU A 21 5.76 -7.51 -9.43
N ALA A 22 4.46 -7.52 -9.70
CA ALA A 22 3.83 -6.54 -10.59
C ALA A 22 4.01 -5.12 -10.04
N VAL A 23 3.81 -4.93 -8.73
CA VAL A 23 4.03 -3.65 -8.04
C VAL A 23 5.49 -3.21 -8.15
N ARG A 24 6.46 -4.10 -7.90
CA ARG A 24 7.90 -3.79 -8.07
C ARG A 24 8.24 -3.38 -9.50
N GLN A 25 7.71 -4.07 -10.51
CA GLN A 25 7.92 -3.73 -11.92
C GLN A 25 7.31 -2.37 -12.29
N ALA A 26 6.24 -1.94 -11.62
CA ALA A 26 5.65 -0.62 -11.80
C ALA A 26 6.48 0.54 -11.20
N GLY A 27 7.66 0.26 -10.64
CA GLY A 27 8.60 1.27 -10.13
C GLY A 27 8.45 1.55 -8.63
N TRP A 28 7.74 0.69 -7.91
CA TRP A 28 7.62 0.81 -6.45
C TRP A 28 8.94 0.51 -5.74
N ILE A 29 9.16 1.24 -4.65
CA ILE A 29 10.32 1.05 -3.76
C ILE A 29 9.81 0.41 -2.47
N PHE A 30 10.41 -0.71 -2.10
CA PHE A 30 10.08 -1.43 -0.87
C PHE A 30 11.19 -1.31 0.18
N ARG A 31 10.79 -1.23 1.45
CA ARG A 31 11.67 -1.14 2.61
C ARG A 31 11.13 -2.00 3.74
N GLU A 32 12.02 -2.61 4.50
CA GLU A 32 11.65 -3.29 5.74
C GLU A 32 11.20 -2.28 6.80
N LEU A 33 10.12 -2.61 7.50
CA LEU A 33 9.74 -1.95 8.74
C LEU A 33 10.34 -2.76 9.89
N ARG A 34 11.11 -2.07 10.74
CA ARG A 34 11.79 -2.71 11.87
C ARG A 34 11.33 -2.09 13.18
N GLN A 35 11.06 -2.94 14.15
CA GLN A 35 10.78 -2.56 15.54
C GLN A 35 11.71 -3.37 16.45
N ASP A 36 12.44 -2.69 17.32
CA ASP A 36 13.39 -3.31 18.26
C ASP A 36 14.41 -4.27 17.61
N GLY A 37 14.78 -3.97 16.35
CA GLY A 37 15.72 -4.78 15.57
C GLY A 37 15.09 -5.91 14.77
N GLU A 38 13.82 -6.23 14.99
CA GLU A 38 13.07 -7.27 14.29
C GLU A 38 12.25 -6.70 13.13
N THR A 39 12.14 -7.47 12.04
CA THR A 39 11.29 -7.08 10.90
C THR A 39 9.83 -7.35 11.26
N VAL A 40 9.04 -6.28 11.31
CA VAL A 40 7.60 -6.32 11.64
C VAL A 40 6.69 -6.13 10.44
N GLY A 41 7.26 -5.80 9.28
CA GLY A 41 6.51 -5.67 8.04
C GLY A 41 7.33 -5.10 6.91
N ILE A 42 6.64 -4.80 5.80
CA ILE A 42 7.21 -4.22 4.60
C ILE A 42 6.39 -2.98 4.24
N ALA A 43 7.06 -1.85 4.00
CA ALA A 43 6.45 -0.68 3.40
C ALA A 43 6.87 -0.57 1.94
N GLY A 44 5.90 -0.39 1.05
CA GLY A 44 6.12 0.00 -0.34
C GLY A 44 5.65 1.43 -0.57
N SER A 45 6.35 2.17 -1.41
CA SER A 45 5.86 3.45 -1.91
C SER A 45 6.12 3.64 -3.39
N PHE A 46 5.25 4.41 -4.02
CA PHE A 46 5.38 4.84 -5.40
C PHE A 46 4.91 6.28 -5.54
N SER A 47 5.80 7.15 -5.96
CA SER A 47 5.53 8.59 -6.07
C SER A 47 5.47 9.01 -7.52
N ARG A 48 4.41 9.75 -7.86
CA ARG A 48 4.30 10.56 -9.06
C ARG A 48 4.30 12.04 -8.66
N ARG A 49 4.30 12.91 -9.66
CA ARG A 49 4.31 14.37 -9.45
C ARG A 49 3.15 14.86 -8.57
N GLN A 50 1.96 14.28 -8.72
CA GLN A 50 0.74 14.80 -8.08
C GLN A 50 0.34 14.05 -6.81
N TYR A 51 0.87 12.84 -6.60
CA TYR A 51 0.47 11.97 -5.51
C TYR A 51 1.54 10.93 -5.20
N SER A 52 1.47 10.37 -4.00
CA SER A 52 2.21 9.18 -3.60
C SER A 52 1.25 8.10 -3.13
N ASP A 53 1.50 6.89 -3.60
CA ASP A 53 0.89 5.68 -3.09
C ASP A 53 1.80 5.04 -2.05
N ALA A 54 1.20 4.51 -1.00
CA ALA A 54 1.88 3.77 0.06
C ALA A 54 1.12 2.48 0.33
N ILE A 55 1.85 1.40 0.60
CA ILE A 55 1.33 0.11 1.05
C ILE A 55 2.16 -0.36 2.24
N PHE A 56 1.51 -0.89 3.26
CA PHE A 56 2.10 -1.43 4.48
C PHE A 56 1.59 -2.87 4.62
N ILE A 57 2.52 -3.82 4.64
CA ILE A 57 2.23 -5.25 4.64
C ILE A 57 2.80 -5.82 5.94
N PHE A 58 1.93 -6.19 6.87
CA PHE A 58 2.33 -6.82 8.13
C PHE A 58 2.20 -8.34 8.03
N ASP A 59 1.13 -8.80 7.39
CA ASP A 59 0.94 -10.18 6.95
C ASP A 59 -0.04 -10.20 5.76
N ARG A 60 -0.40 -11.39 5.25
CA ARG A 60 -1.26 -11.55 4.07
C ARG A 60 -2.69 -11.02 4.23
N HIS A 61 -3.19 -10.90 5.46
CA HIS A 61 -4.53 -10.44 5.84
C HIS A 61 -4.53 -9.08 6.53
N ASN A 62 -3.34 -8.56 6.86
CA ASN A 62 -3.15 -7.28 7.50
C ASN A 62 -2.31 -6.37 6.61
N VAL A 63 -2.97 -5.87 5.57
CA VAL A 63 -2.40 -4.89 4.64
C VAL A 63 -3.18 -3.59 4.73
N ALA A 64 -2.44 -2.49 4.77
CA ALA A 64 -2.98 -1.14 4.68
C ALA A 64 -2.36 -0.41 3.48
N ALA A 65 -3.12 0.46 2.85
CA ALA A 65 -2.62 1.30 1.78
C ALA A 65 -3.33 2.65 1.74
N ALA A 66 -2.66 3.63 1.13
CA ALA A 66 -3.22 4.95 0.94
C ALA A 66 -2.66 5.61 -0.33
N ARG A 67 -3.47 6.49 -0.91
CA ARG A 67 -3.04 7.49 -1.90
C ARG A 67 -3.12 8.87 -1.26
N VAL A 68 -2.01 9.58 -1.27
CA VAL A 68 -1.87 10.92 -0.70
C VAL A 68 -1.49 11.90 -1.80
N LEU A 69 -2.23 13.00 -1.94
CA LEU A 69 -1.87 14.06 -2.88
C LEU A 69 -0.67 14.85 -2.37
N ASP A 70 0.16 15.31 -3.29
CA ASP A 70 1.17 16.32 -3.00
C ASP A 70 0.49 17.65 -2.60
N ASP A 71 1.11 18.41 -1.69
CA ASP A 71 0.55 19.66 -1.16
C ASP A 71 0.30 20.69 -2.26
N SER A 72 1.11 20.69 -3.33
CA SER A 72 0.92 21.56 -4.49
C SER A 72 -0.35 21.26 -5.27
N TYR A 73 -0.99 20.12 -5.00
CA TYR A 73 -2.20 19.61 -5.65
C TYR A 73 -3.38 19.47 -4.67
N GLY A 74 -3.32 20.17 -3.53
CA GLY A 74 -4.37 20.20 -2.51
C GLY A 74 -4.06 19.34 -1.27
N GLY A 75 -3.04 18.49 -1.36
CA GLY A 75 -2.58 17.68 -0.24
C GLY A 75 -3.59 16.64 0.27
N GLY A 76 -3.16 15.89 1.27
CA GLY A 76 -4.03 15.00 2.03
C GLY A 76 -4.30 13.64 1.40
N CYS A 77 -4.87 12.75 2.22
CA CYS A 77 -5.21 11.38 1.82
C CYS A 77 -6.54 11.37 1.05
N VAL A 78 -6.51 10.86 -0.19
CA VAL A 78 -7.67 10.81 -1.10
C VAL A 78 -8.22 9.40 -1.30
N TRP A 79 -7.52 8.40 -0.79
CA TRP A 79 -7.99 7.02 -0.70
C TRP A 79 -7.20 6.30 0.39
N SER A 80 -7.86 5.44 1.15
CA SER A 80 -7.21 4.57 2.10
C SER A 80 -7.96 3.26 2.23
N ARG A 81 -7.22 2.19 2.49
CA ARG A 81 -7.77 0.89 2.87
C ARG A 81 -6.93 0.29 3.98
N GLU A 82 -7.58 -0.33 4.95
CA GLU A 82 -6.97 -0.87 6.16
C GLU A 82 -7.50 -2.28 6.43
N SER A 83 -6.70 -3.12 7.10
CA SER A 83 -7.07 -4.47 7.53
C SER A 83 -7.68 -5.35 6.42
N ALA A 84 -7.05 -5.34 5.25
CA ALA A 84 -7.51 -6.08 4.08
C ALA A 84 -6.44 -7.05 3.55
N ASP A 85 -6.87 -7.97 2.68
CA ASP A 85 -6.01 -8.96 2.06
C ASP A 85 -5.06 -8.31 1.04
N LEU A 86 -3.85 -8.87 0.93
CA LEU A 86 -2.80 -8.33 0.05
C LEU A 86 -3.25 -8.16 -1.40
N GLU A 87 -3.87 -9.19 -1.98
CA GLU A 87 -4.33 -9.15 -3.38
C GLU A 87 -5.42 -8.10 -3.58
N GLU A 88 -6.34 -7.97 -2.63
CA GLU A 88 -7.43 -7.00 -2.69
C GLU A 88 -6.87 -5.58 -2.64
N VAL A 89 -5.99 -5.28 -1.68
CA VAL A 89 -5.39 -3.95 -1.52
C VAL A 89 -4.57 -3.56 -2.75
N VAL A 90 -3.75 -4.47 -3.28
CA VAL A 90 -2.93 -4.18 -4.46
C VAL A 90 -3.80 -3.97 -5.70
N THR A 91 -4.84 -4.79 -5.89
CA THR A 91 -5.77 -4.65 -7.02
C THR A 91 -6.51 -3.32 -6.96
N ASP A 92 -7.06 -2.96 -5.79
CA ASP A 92 -7.75 -1.69 -5.59
C ASP A 92 -6.84 -0.50 -5.87
N LEU A 93 -5.65 -0.49 -5.26
CA LEU A 93 -4.71 0.64 -5.33
C LEU A 93 -4.17 0.87 -6.74
N LEU A 94 -3.80 -0.20 -7.45
CA LEU A 94 -3.33 -0.12 -8.83
C LEU A 94 -4.46 0.19 -9.82
N GLY A 95 -5.70 -0.18 -9.48
CA GLY A 95 -6.90 0.13 -10.25
C GLY A 95 -7.38 1.57 -10.14
N LEU A 96 -6.87 2.35 -9.19
CA LEU A 96 -7.31 3.73 -8.98
C LEU A 96 -6.95 4.64 -10.16
N PRO A 97 -7.94 5.34 -10.76
CA PRO A 97 -7.65 6.41 -11.71
C PRO A 97 -6.73 7.47 -11.11
N GLU A 98 -5.95 8.14 -11.97
CA GLU A 98 -5.13 9.27 -11.51
C GLU A 98 -6.02 10.37 -10.91
N PRO A 99 -5.54 11.09 -9.88
CA PRO A 99 -6.27 12.22 -9.31
C PRO A 99 -6.75 13.22 -10.38
N GLY A 100 -7.99 13.70 -10.22
CA GLY A 100 -8.61 14.63 -11.17
C GLY A 100 -9.24 13.98 -12.40
N LEU A 101 -9.04 12.69 -12.65
CA LEU A 101 -9.78 11.95 -13.67
C LEU A 101 -11.16 11.52 -13.17
N ARG A 102 -12.06 11.24 -14.12
CA ARG A 102 -13.40 10.72 -13.80
C ARG A 102 -13.28 9.38 -13.06
N GLY A 103 -13.90 9.30 -11.89
CA GLY A 103 -13.86 8.09 -11.05
C GLY A 103 -12.65 8.03 -10.11
N ALA A 104 -11.78 9.04 -10.11
CA ALA A 104 -10.75 9.16 -9.09
C ALA A 104 -11.39 9.36 -7.71
N PRO A 105 -10.88 8.69 -6.66
CA PRO A 105 -11.44 8.82 -5.33
C PRO A 105 -11.17 10.21 -4.75
N THR A 106 -12.14 10.71 -4.00
CA THR A 106 -12.02 11.89 -3.15
C THR A 106 -12.42 11.47 -1.76
N LEU A 107 -11.45 11.10 -0.91
CA LEU A 107 -11.75 10.65 0.44
C LEU A 107 -12.30 11.80 1.28
N ILE A 108 -13.63 11.81 1.43
CA ILE A 108 -14.31 12.67 2.39
C ILE A 108 -14.33 11.90 3.71
N LYS A 109 -13.32 12.11 4.57
CA LYS A 109 -13.40 11.62 5.95
C LYS A 109 -14.41 12.48 6.70
N HIS A 110 -15.65 12.00 6.84
CA HIS A 110 -16.57 12.56 7.83
C HIS A 110 -15.94 12.36 9.21
N SER A 111 -15.41 13.43 9.80
CA SER A 111 -15.16 13.47 11.23
C SER A 111 -16.52 13.53 11.92
N SER A 112 -17.04 12.40 12.42
CA SER A 112 -18.09 12.45 13.44
C SER A 112 -17.41 12.62 14.80
N PRO A 113 -17.55 13.78 15.47
CA PRO A 113 -17.22 13.86 16.88
C PRO A 113 -18.37 13.22 17.65
N LEU A 114 -18.30 11.91 17.89
CA LEU A 114 -19.16 11.25 18.87
C LEU A 114 -18.29 10.52 19.88
N TRP A 115 -17.50 11.31 20.61
CA TRP A 115 -17.17 10.98 21.98
C TRP A 115 -17.93 11.94 22.88
N THR A 116 -18.93 11.42 23.59
CA THR A 116 -19.52 12.05 24.77
C THR A 116 -19.27 11.12 25.95
N PRO A 117 -18.77 11.64 27.09
CA PRO A 117 -18.36 10.85 28.25
C PRO A 117 -19.51 10.08 28.90
#